data_AF-A0A943V226-F1
#
_entry.id   AF-A0A943V226-F1
#
_cell.length_a   1.000
_cell.length_b   1.000
_cell.length_c   1.000
_cell.angle_alpha   90.00
_cell.angle_beta   90.00
_cell.angle_gamma   90.00
#
_symmetry.space_group_name_H-M   'P 1'
#
loop_
_entity.id
_entity.type
_entity.pdbx_description
1 polymer ?
#
loop_
_entity_poly.entity_id
_entity_poly.type
_entity_poly.pdbx_seq_one_letter_code
_entity_poly.pdbx_strand_id
1 'polypeptide(L)'
;NFKNPMRPSLAATADAMVKVAGVLDGFAQTREFLANMGFTPTEVESVRSQLDAAANRRALTAIMGGEARSGAAEPAARDAGGPR
;
A
#
# COMPACT_ATOMS: atom_id res chain seq x y z
N ASN A 1 -26.89 32.86 7.22
CA ASN A 1 -25.52 32.62 7.73
C ASN A 1 -24.48 32.93 6.66
N PHE A 2 -23.86 34.11 6.74
CA PHE A 2 -22.63 34.40 5.98
C PHE A 2 -21.51 33.51 6.54
N LYS A 3 -21.01 32.56 5.73
CA LYS A 3 -19.82 31.77 6.07
C LYS A 3 -18.63 32.73 6.14
N ASN A 4 -17.87 32.67 7.23
CA ASN A 4 -16.69 33.50 7.47
C ASN A 4 -15.72 33.40 6.25
N PRO A 5 -15.42 34.50 5.54
CA PRO A 5 -14.62 34.49 4.31
C PRO A 5 -13.16 34.09 4.54
N MET A 6 -12.69 34.13 5.79
CA MET A 6 -11.34 33.70 6.18
C MET A 6 -11.23 32.19 6.43
N ARG A 7 -12.35 31.45 6.48
CA ARG A 7 -12.28 29.98 6.58
C ARG A 7 -12.06 29.40 5.19
N PRO A 8 -11.00 28.60 4.99
CA PRO A 8 -10.83 27.88 3.74
C PRO A 8 -12.06 27.03 3.46
N SER A 9 -12.45 26.94 2.18
CA SER A 9 -13.58 26.11 1.79
C SER A 9 -13.26 24.63 2.07
N LEU A 10 -14.31 23.83 2.21
CA LEU A 10 -14.16 22.38 2.37
C LEU A 10 -13.38 21.78 1.19
N ALA A 11 -13.65 22.27 -0.03
CA ALA A 11 -12.95 21.86 -1.24
C ALA A 11 -11.46 22.24 -1.20
N ALA A 12 -11.11 23.45 -0.77
CA ALA A 12 -9.72 23.88 -0.62
C ALA A 12 -8.97 23.07 0.45
N THR A 13 -9.66 22.70 1.52
CA THR A 13 -9.10 21.87 2.59
C THR A 13 -8.84 20.44 2.08
N ALA A 14 -9.79 19.84 1.35
CA ALA A 14 -9.62 18.51 0.76
C ALA A 14 -8.48 18.47 -0.26
N ASP A 15 -8.39 19.47 -1.15
CA ASP A 15 -7.31 19.59 -2.14
C ASP A 15 -5.93 19.68 -1.46
N ALA A 16 -5.81 20.48 -0.39
CA ALA A 16 -4.58 20.57 0.38
C ALA A 16 -4.21 19.22 1.02
N MET A 17 -5.17 18.50 1.59
CA MET A 17 -4.93 17.20 2.22
C MET A 17 -4.48 16.15 1.20
N VAL A 18 -5.07 16.13 0.00
CA VAL A 18 -4.65 15.24 -1.09
C VAL A 18 -3.23 15.55 -1.55
N LYS A 19 -2.85 16.82 -1.63
CA LYS A 19 -1.46 17.21 -1.96
C LYS A 19 -0.47 16.74 -0.90
N VAL A 20 -0.79 16.89 0.38
CA VAL A 20 0.05 16.37 1.47
C VAL A 20 0.16 14.84 1.37
N ALA A 21 -0.95 14.15 1.09
CA ALA A 21 -0.97 12.71 0.90
C ALA A 21 -0.13 12.21 -0.30
N GLY A 22 0.06 13.05 -1.32
CA GLY A 22 0.92 12.75 -2.46
C GLY A 22 2.41 12.91 -2.18
N VAL A 23 2.80 13.63 -1.12
CA VAL A 23 4.20 13.86 -0.75
C VAL A 23 4.63 12.97 0.42
N LEU A 24 3.71 12.69 1.35
CA LEU A 24 3.97 11.88 2.53
C LEU A 24 3.39 10.48 2.35
N ASP A 25 4.27 9.52 2.08
CA ASP A 25 3.90 8.11 1.93
C ASP A 25 3.10 7.61 3.15
N GLY A 26 2.01 6.92 2.87
CA GLY A 26 1.11 6.37 3.89
C GLY A 26 0.21 7.39 4.59
N PHE A 27 0.36 8.71 4.35
CA PHE A 27 -0.49 9.72 4.99
C PHE A 27 -1.97 9.55 4.64
N ALA A 28 -2.27 9.16 3.39
CA ALA A 28 -3.64 8.85 2.95
C ALA A 28 -4.33 7.74 3.76
N GLN A 29 -3.56 6.91 4.46
CA GLN A 29 -4.05 5.78 5.27
C GLN A 29 -4.21 6.15 6.75
N THR A 30 -3.86 7.38 7.13
CA THR A 30 -3.94 7.85 8.51
C THR A 30 -5.39 8.13 8.92
N ARG A 31 -5.65 8.04 10.23
CA ARG A 31 -6.97 8.38 10.78
C ARG A 31 -7.28 9.84 10.55
N GLU A 32 -6.29 10.70 10.68
CA GLU A 32 -6.36 12.15 10.54
C GLU A 32 -6.77 12.53 9.12
N PHE A 33 -6.19 11.90 8.11
CA PHE A 33 -6.57 12.12 6.72
C PHE A 33 -8.02 11.68 6.47
N LEU A 34 -8.38 10.46 6.86
CA LEU A 34 -9.72 9.91 6.60
C LEU A 34 -10.81 10.69 7.36
N ALA A 35 -10.56 11.07 8.61
CA ALA A 35 -11.49 11.89 9.39
C ALA A 35 -11.70 13.28 8.74
N ASN A 36 -10.62 13.90 8.24
CA ASN A 36 -10.72 15.19 7.52
C ASN A 36 -11.44 15.08 6.17
N MET A 37 -11.44 13.89 5.55
CA MET A 37 -12.23 13.60 4.35
C MET A 37 -13.72 13.32 4.66
N GLY A 38 -14.10 13.28 5.94
CA GLY A 38 -15.49 13.11 6.38
C GLY A 38 -15.87 11.67 6.75
N PHE A 39 -14.90 10.76 6.86
CA PHE A 39 -15.16 9.39 7.32
C PHE A 39 -15.48 9.39 8.81
N THR A 40 -16.45 8.57 9.20
CA THR A 40 -16.78 8.32 10.61
C THR A 40 -15.71 7.43 11.27
N PRO A 41 -15.61 7.44 12.62
CA PRO A 41 -14.65 6.59 13.33
C PRO A 41 -14.79 5.10 13.00
N THR A 42 -16.02 4.61 12.84
CA THR A 42 -16.30 3.21 12.47
C THR A 42 -15.84 2.89 11.05
N GLU A 43 -16.03 3.81 10.10
CA GLU A 43 -15.56 3.62 8.73
C GLU A 43 -14.03 3.65 8.65
N VAL A 44 -13.37 4.53 9.40
CA VAL A 44 -11.90 4.57 9.49
C VAL A 44 -11.36 3.22 10.00
N GLU A 45 -11.98 2.65 11.02
CA GLU A 45 -11.57 1.35 11.56
C GLU A 45 -11.79 0.21 10.56
N SER A 46 -12.91 0.23 9.83
CA SER A 46 -13.18 -0.73 8.75
C SER A 46 -12.13 -0.65 7.64
N VAL A 47 -11.78 0.56 7.19
CA VAL A 47 -10.72 0.77 6.18
C VAL A 47 -9.38 0.22 6.67
N ARG A 48 -9.02 0.47 7.93
CA ARG A 48 -7.79 -0.08 8.53
C ARG A 48 -7.77 -1.59 8.55
N SER A 49 -8.83 -2.22 9.03
CA SER A 49 -8.97 -3.67 9.04
C SER A 49 -8.81 -4.28 7.64
N GLN A 50 -9.36 -3.63 6.62
CA GLN A 50 -9.22 -4.08 5.22
C GLN A 50 -7.79 -3.92 4.70
N LEU A 51 -7.11 -2.82 5.02
CA LEU A 51 -5.71 -2.58 4.65
C LEU A 51 -4.78 -3.60 5.31
N ASP A 52 -4.97 -3.87 6.60
CA ASP A 52 -4.19 -4.86 7.35
C ASP A 52 -4.41 -6.27 6.81
N ALA A 53 -5.66 -6.64 6.52
CA ALA A 53 -5.98 -7.91 5.89
C ALA A 53 -5.36 -8.04 4.49
N ALA A 54 -5.32 -6.96 3.70
CA ALA A 54 -4.66 -6.94 2.40
C ALA A 54 -3.13 -7.08 2.53
N ALA A 55 -2.51 -6.36 3.47
CA ALA A 55 -1.08 -6.43 3.75
C ALA A 55 -0.69 -7.85 4.21
N ASN A 56 -1.46 -8.44 5.13
CA ASN A 56 -1.22 -9.80 5.61
C ASN A 56 -1.34 -10.83 4.48
N ARG A 57 -2.38 -10.75 3.63
CA ARG A 57 -2.50 -11.62 2.45
C ARG A 57 -1.30 -11.52 1.52
N ARG A 58 -0.82 -10.30 1.24
CA ARG A 58 0.38 -10.09 0.42
C ARG A 58 1.63 -10.71 1.06
N ALA A 59 1.82 -10.55 2.36
CA ALA A 59 2.93 -11.14 3.09
C ALA A 59 2.89 -12.68 3.03
N LEU A 60 1.73 -13.29 3.25
CA LEU A 60 1.53 -14.73 3.16
C LEU A 60 1.83 -15.26 1.74
N THR A 61 1.34 -14.59 0.70
CA THR A 61 1.66 -14.96 -0.69
C THR A 61 3.17 -14.83 -0.98
N ALA A 62 3.83 -13.79 -0.47
CA ALA A 62 5.27 -13.61 -0.65
C ALA A 62 6.09 -14.72 0.03
N ILE A 63 5.67 -15.16 1.22
CA ILE A 63 6.29 -16.27 1.94
C ILE A 63 6.08 -17.58 1.17
N MET A 64 4.84 -17.91 0.80
CA MET A 64 4.51 -19.16 0.08
C MET A 64 5.09 -19.22 -1.34
N GLY A 65 5.17 -18.08 -2.03
CA GLY A 65 5.74 -17.97 -3.39
C GLY A 65 7.26 -17.85 -3.42
N GLY A 66 7.91 -17.61 -2.28
CA GLY A 66 9.35 -17.43 -2.16
C GLY A 66 10.17 -18.72 -2.25
N GLU A 67 9.58 -19.89 -1.93
CA GLU A 67 10.30 -21.18 -1.92
C GLU A 67 10.42 -21.84 -3.31
N ALA A 68 9.59 -21.47 -4.28
CA ALA A 68 9.55 -22.13 -5.59
C ALA A 68 10.72 -21.74 -6.55
N ARG A 69 11.58 -20.79 -6.18
CA ARG A 69 12.66 -20.28 -7.07
C ARG A 69 14.09 -20.60 -6.62
N SER A 70 14.29 -21.32 -5.52
CA SER A 70 15.63 -21.60 -4.98
C SER A 70 16.19 -23.00 -5.31
N GLY A 71 15.51 -23.81 -6.13
CA GLY A 71 15.86 -25.22 -6.35
C GLY A 71 16.19 -25.66 -7.77
N ALA A 72 16.29 -24.75 -8.75
CA ALA A 72 16.50 -25.13 -10.15
C ALA A 72 17.57 -24.28 -10.84
N ALA A 73 18.83 -24.46 -10.45
CA ALA A 73 19.96 -24.10 -11.30
C ALA A 73 21.11 -25.11 -11.12
N GLU A 74 21.49 -25.71 -12.26
CA GLU A 74 22.55 -26.70 -12.54
C GLU A 74 22.29 -28.17 -12.14
N PRO A 75 22.47 -29.13 -13.08
CA PRO A 75 23.73 -29.42 -13.81
C PRO A 75 23.49 -29.69 -15.32
N ALA A 76 24.40 -29.98 -16.26
CA ALA A 76 25.82 -30.31 -16.29
C ALA A 76 26.36 -29.91 -17.69
N ALA A 77 27.53 -29.29 -17.75
CA ALA A 77 28.24 -29.06 -19.01
C ALA A 77 28.88 -30.36 -19.51
N ARG A 78 28.27 -30.90 -20.58
CA ARG A 78 28.86 -31.67 -21.70
C ARG A 78 30.18 -32.41 -21.43
N ASP A 79 30.06 -33.70 -21.15
CA ASP A 79 31.10 -34.69 -21.44
C ASP A 79 31.18 -34.89 -22.97
N ALA A 80 32.24 -34.34 -23.58
CA ALA A 80 32.61 -34.59 -24.97
C ALA A 80 34.07 -35.08 -24.98
N GLY A 81 34.28 -36.29 -24.45
CA GLY A 81 35.56 -36.98 -24.50
C GLY A 81 35.38 -38.47 -24.75
N GLY A 82 35.64 -38.93 -25.98
CA GLY A 82 35.71 -40.35 -26.30
C GLY A 82 36.24 -40.61 -27.72
N PRO A 83 36.99 -41.69 -27.96
CA PRO A 83 38.36 -41.54 -28.44
C PRO A 83 38.68 -42.15 -29.81
N ARG A 84 39.73 -41.58 -30.41
CA ARG A 84 40.71 -42.13 -31.38
C ARG A 84 40.22 -42.62 -32.74
#